data_AF-A0A455BJW2-F1
#
_entry.id   AF-A0A455BJW2-F1
#
_cell.length_a   1.000
_cell.length_b   1.000
_cell.length_c   1.000
_cell.angle_alpha   90.00
_cell.angle_beta   90.00
_cell.angle_gamma   90.00
#
_symmetry.space_group_name_H-M   'P 1'
#
loop_
_entity.id
_entity.type
_entity.pdbx_description
1 polymer ?
#
loop_
_entity_poly.entity_id
_entity_poly.type
_entity_poly.pdbx_seq_one_letter_code
_entity_poly.pdbx_strand_id
1 'polypeptide(L)'
;MSSNGSAVGQLLWSGPLCVGWRRAQEGALFHLATCLLLLGFMGGSGVYGCFYLFGFLGTGYLCCVLWGWLDACGLDIVLWSILLATACVLQLAHLVYRLREDTLPEEFELLYKTLCLPLQVPLPAYKEIVRCCEEQVSTLAMEQTYAVEGETPIDRLSLLLSGRVRVSQDGQFLHYIFPYQFMDSPEWESLHPSAEGVFQVTLTAETECSYISWPRKSLHLLLAKEQYISRLFSALLGYDISEKLYALNDKLFAKFGLRFDIRLPSLYHVLGPAAPDAGPESQKDDKDVREPAASPSPQALPTSVQQTPPSSPPPAATNPPAPPPWVRMSRPDSSVLGEDSTSLVLEDFEEVSGSESFMDYQSDGEYMSF
;
A
#
# COMPACT_ATOMS: atom_id res chain seq x y z
N MET A 1 -53.06 -21.99 42.21
CA MET A 1 -52.66 -21.27 40.98
C MET A 1 -53.11 -19.82 41.17
N SER A 2 -52.31 -19.03 41.90
CA SER A 2 -51.34 -18.05 41.38
C SER A 2 -52.00 -16.83 40.73
N SER A 3 -52.00 -15.70 41.43
CA SER A 3 -51.80 -14.38 40.80
C SER A 3 -51.36 -13.36 41.85
N ASN A 4 -50.08 -13.41 42.21
CA ASN A 4 -49.35 -12.34 42.91
C ASN A 4 -49.06 -11.17 41.93
N GLY A 5 -50.11 -10.60 41.32
CA GLY A 5 -49.97 -9.67 40.20
C GLY A 5 -50.24 -8.19 40.48
N SER A 6 -50.77 -7.80 41.65
CA SER A 6 -51.29 -6.43 41.85
C SER A 6 -50.48 -5.54 42.79
N ALA A 7 -49.60 -6.09 43.63
CA ALA A 7 -48.85 -5.29 44.61
C ALA A 7 -47.75 -4.43 43.97
N VAL A 8 -47.13 -4.91 42.89
CA VAL A 8 -46.04 -4.19 42.20
C VAL A 8 -46.58 -3.02 41.36
N GLY A 9 -47.75 -3.19 40.74
CA GLY A 9 -48.42 -2.13 39.98
C GLY A 9 -48.98 -1.00 40.86
N GLN A 10 -49.43 -1.32 42.08
CA GLN A 10 -49.86 -0.31 43.05
C GLN A 10 -48.69 0.41 43.72
N LEU A 11 -47.52 -0.22 43.87
CA LEU A 11 -46.34 0.44 44.44
C LEU A 11 -45.72 1.47 43.48
N LEU A 12 -45.81 1.24 42.16
CA LEU A 12 -45.33 2.17 41.14
C LEU A 12 -46.23 3.41 40.96
N TRP A 13 -47.52 3.32 41.29
CA TRP A 13 -48.48 4.41 41.14
C TRP A 13 -48.84 5.13 42.45
N SER A 14 -48.38 4.63 43.59
CA SER A 14 -48.62 5.21 44.92
C SER A 14 -47.39 5.93 45.47
N GLY A 15 -46.60 6.59 44.60
CA GLY A 15 -45.67 7.61 45.06
C GLY A 15 -46.47 8.79 45.63
N PRO A 16 -46.02 9.46 46.71
CA PRO A 16 -46.73 10.62 47.23
C PRO A 16 -46.85 11.65 46.11
N LEU A 17 -48.09 11.92 45.66
CA LEU A 17 -48.37 12.99 44.72
C LEU A 17 -47.80 14.28 45.31
N CYS A 18 -46.84 14.89 44.63
CA CYS A 18 -46.12 16.03 45.17
C CYS A 18 -47.00 17.26 45.20
N VAL A 19 -47.50 17.56 46.40
CA VAL A 19 -48.44 18.66 46.65
C VAL A 19 -47.72 20.02 46.75
N GLY A 20 -46.39 20.06 46.73
CA GLY A 20 -45.61 21.29 46.71
C GLY A 20 -44.10 21.10 46.86
N TRP A 21 -43.35 22.20 46.67
CA TRP A 21 -41.88 22.23 46.80
C TRP A 21 -41.47 21.91 48.25
N ARG A 22 -40.49 21.00 48.42
CA ARG A 22 -39.99 20.59 49.72
C ARG A 22 -39.00 21.65 50.25
N ARG A 23 -39.19 22.11 51.49
CA ARG A 23 -38.53 23.28 52.10
C ARG A 23 -36.99 23.18 52.30
N ALA A 24 -36.36 22.08 51.90
CA ALA A 24 -34.92 21.85 51.94
C ALA A 24 -34.50 21.07 50.68
N GLN A 25 -34.39 21.79 49.56
CA GLN A 25 -34.17 21.20 48.23
C GLN A 25 -32.69 21.09 47.85
N GLU A 26 -31.79 21.73 48.60
CA GLU A 26 -30.34 21.76 48.34
C GLU A 26 -29.67 20.50 48.90
N GLY A 27 -29.94 19.35 48.27
CA GLY A 27 -29.30 18.08 48.59
C GLY A 27 -27.89 17.96 47.98
N ALA A 28 -27.15 16.93 48.39
CA ALA A 28 -25.82 16.65 47.82
C ALA A 28 -25.85 16.45 46.30
N LEU A 29 -26.95 15.88 45.76
CA LEU A 29 -27.15 15.69 44.32
C LEU A 29 -27.26 17.01 43.55
N PHE A 30 -27.86 18.04 44.16
CA PHE A 30 -27.97 19.37 43.56
C PHE A 30 -26.60 20.03 43.42
N HIS A 31 -25.79 19.99 44.49
CA HIS A 31 -24.43 20.52 44.46
C HIS A 31 -23.55 19.75 43.48
N LEU A 32 -23.63 18.42 43.46
CA LEU A 32 -22.90 17.59 42.51
C LEU A 32 -23.28 17.92 41.06
N ALA A 33 -24.58 18.03 40.76
CA ALA A 33 -25.05 18.41 39.44
C ALA A 33 -24.50 19.78 39.02
N THR A 34 -24.58 20.76 39.91
CA THR A 34 -24.07 22.12 39.67
C THR A 34 -22.56 22.15 39.42
N CYS A 35 -21.78 21.39 40.21
CA CYS A 35 -20.34 21.26 40.02
C CYS A 35 -20.00 20.62 38.66
N LEU A 36 -20.70 19.56 38.27
CA LEU A 36 -20.50 18.90 36.98
C LEU A 36 -20.87 19.80 35.80
N LEU A 37 -21.97 20.57 35.92
CA LEU A 37 -22.34 21.54 34.90
C LEU A 37 -21.29 22.65 34.77
N LEU A 38 -20.79 23.19 35.89
CA LEU A 38 -19.72 24.18 35.89
C LEU A 38 -18.45 23.62 35.23
N LEU A 39 -18.05 22.39 35.59
CA LEU A 39 -16.92 21.70 34.99
C LEU A 39 -17.11 21.52 33.48
N GLY A 40 -18.32 21.18 33.02
CA GLY A 40 -18.62 21.04 31.59
C GLY A 40 -18.42 22.33 30.80
N PHE A 41 -18.81 23.49 31.36
CA PHE A 41 -18.60 24.79 30.71
C PHE A 41 -17.14 25.26 30.73
N MET A 42 -16.27 24.63 31.54
CA MET A 42 -14.83 24.88 31.51
C MET A 42 -14.10 24.10 30.40
N GLY A 43 -14.84 23.40 29.53
CA GLY A 43 -14.26 22.69 28.39
C GLY A 43 -13.49 23.61 27.44
N GLY A 44 -12.35 23.12 26.94
CA GLY A 44 -11.52 23.81 25.96
C GLY A 44 -12.09 23.75 24.53
N SER A 45 -11.33 24.31 23.59
CA SER A 45 -11.61 24.26 22.15
C SER A 45 -11.15 22.93 21.52
N GLY A 46 -11.80 22.52 20.43
CA GLY A 46 -11.43 21.36 19.62
C GLY A 46 -12.22 20.08 19.93
N VAL A 47 -11.93 19.00 19.21
CA VAL A 47 -12.70 17.74 19.25
C VAL A 47 -12.73 17.14 20.65
N TYR A 48 -11.57 17.05 21.31
CA TYR A 48 -11.44 16.57 22.70
C TYR A 48 -12.14 17.49 23.70
N GLY A 49 -12.15 18.81 23.45
CA GLY A 49 -12.88 19.78 24.26
C GLY A 49 -14.39 19.58 24.18
N CYS A 50 -14.91 19.25 23.00
CA CYS A 50 -16.33 18.91 22.84
C CYS A 50 -16.71 17.61 23.54
N PHE A 51 -15.87 16.56 23.51
CA PHE A 51 -16.10 15.33 24.29
C PHE A 51 -16.16 15.62 25.79
N TYR A 52 -15.23 16.44 26.28
CA TYR A 52 -15.21 16.89 27.67
C TYR A 52 -16.50 17.66 28.02
N LEU A 53 -16.87 18.65 27.20
CA LEU A 53 -18.07 19.45 27.41
C LEU A 53 -19.34 18.60 27.48
N PHE A 54 -19.63 17.80 26.44
CA PHE A 54 -20.86 17.01 26.41
C PHE A 54 -20.87 15.86 27.41
N GLY A 55 -19.70 15.30 27.76
CA GLY A 55 -19.59 14.28 28.80
C GLY A 55 -19.96 14.82 30.18
N PHE A 56 -19.36 15.94 30.60
CA PHE A 56 -19.66 16.55 31.90
C PHE A 56 -21.06 17.15 31.96
N LEU A 57 -21.51 17.81 30.88
CA LEU A 57 -22.85 18.40 30.82
C LEU A 57 -23.94 17.31 30.84
N GLY A 58 -23.76 16.23 30.08
CA GLY A 58 -24.66 15.07 30.11
C GLY A 58 -24.74 14.44 31.50
N THR A 59 -23.59 14.21 32.15
CA THR A 59 -23.55 13.66 33.51
C THR A 59 -24.21 14.61 34.52
N GLY A 60 -23.98 15.92 34.41
CA GLY A 60 -24.60 16.94 35.25
C GLY A 60 -26.13 16.96 35.11
N TYR A 61 -26.66 16.90 33.88
CA TYR A 61 -28.11 16.81 33.66
C TYR A 61 -28.72 15.51 34.16
N LEU A 62 -28.01 14.38 34.08
CA LEU A 62 -28.46 13.12 34.71
C LEU A 62 -28.57 13.26 36.24
N CYS A 63 -27.61 13.94 36.87
CA CYS A 63 -27.71 14.27 38.30
C CYS A 63 -28.89 15.21 38.59
N CYS A 64 -29.20 16.19 37.72
CA CYS A 64 -30.40 17.02 37.83
C CYS A 64 -31.70 16.21 37.72
N VAL A 65 -31.75 15.19 36.84
CA VAL A 65 -32.90 14.28 36.73
C VAL A 65 -33.11 13.52 38.03
N LEU A 66 -32.04 12.94 38.58
CA LEU A 66 -32.10 12.18 39.84
C LEU A 66 -32.55 13.06 41.01
N TRP A 67 -32.00 14.28 41.12
CA TRP A 67 -32.40 15.26 42.12
C TRP A 67 -33.86 15.72 41.93
N GLY A 68 -34.26 15.99 40.69
CA GLY A 68 -35.62 16.39 40.32
C GLY A 68 -36.66 15.33 40.68
N TRP A 69 -36.28 14.06 40.53
CA TRP A 69 -37.13 12.91 40.82
C TRP A 69 -37.22 12.59 42.33
N LEU A 70 -36.09 12.62 43.04
CA LEU A 70 -36.02 12.18 44.44
C LEU A 70 -36.33 13.29 45.46
N ASP A 71 -35.84 14.51 45.24
CA ASP A 71 -35.84 15.58 46.25
C ASP A 71 -36.81 16.72 45.92
N ALA A 72 -36.72 17.26 44.70
CA ALA A 72 -37.49 18.44 44.30
C ALA A 72 -38.93 18.11 43.87
N CYS A 73 -39.15 16.89 43.39
CA CYS A 73 -40.42 16.41 42.83
C CYS A 73 -41.09 17.38 41.84
N GLY A 74 -40.28 17.96 40.96
CA GLY A 74 -40.70 18.87 39.91
C GLY A 74 -40.66 18.17 38.56
N LEU A 75 -41.83 17.79 38.01
CA LEU A 75 -41.90 17.13 36.71
C LEU A 75 -41.30 17.97 35.58
N ASP A 76 -41.47 19.29 35.63
CA ASP A 76 -40.89 20.23 34.67
C ASP A 76 -39.34 20.18 34.68
N ILE A 77 -38.73 20.22 35.88
CA ILE A 77 -37.27 20.14 36.06
C ILE A 77 -36.74 18.81 35.51
N VAL A 78 -37.42 17.70 35.83
CA VAL A 78 -37.06 16.37 35.35
C VAL A 78 -37.16 16.31 33.82
N LEU A 79 -38.25 16.82 33.25
CA LEU A 79 -38.49 16.79 31.81
C LEU A 79 -37.41 17.58 31.03
N TRP A 80 -37.13 18.81 31.43
CA TRP A 80 -36.09 19.62 30.81
C TRP A 80 -34.69 19.00 30.96
N SER A 81 -34.40 18.44 32.13
CA SER A 81 -33.10 17.79 32.39
C SER A 81 -32.92 16.52 31.56
N ILE A 82 -33.97 15.72 31.35
CA ILE A 82 -33.94 14.56 30.44
C ILE A 82 -33.69 15.01 28.99
N LEU A 83 -34.39 16.05 28.53
CA LEU A 83 -34.23 16.56 27.17
C LEU A 83 -32.79 17.07 26.93
N LEU A 84 -32.20 17.78 27.90
CA LEU A 84 -30.82 18.25 27.80
C LEU A 84 -29.80 17.11 27.92
N ALA A 85 -30.02 16.14 28.80
CA ALA A 85 -29.17 14.96 28.91
C ALA A 85 -29.17 14.15 27.61
N THR A 86 -30.35 13.90 27.03
CA THR A 86 -30.49 13.19 25.75
C THR A 86 -29.83 13.95 24.60
N ALA A 87 -29.99 15.28 24.53
CA ALA A 87 -29.27 16.11 23.56
C ALA A 87 -27.75 15.96 23.70
N CYS A 88 -27.21 15.98 24.94
CA CYS A 88 -25.78 15.79 25.18
C CYS A 88 -25.30 14.40 24.73
N VAL A 89 -26.07 13.35 25.03
CA VAL A 89 -25.75 11.98 24.59
C VAL A 89 -25.76 11.86 23.07
N LEU A 90 -26.75 12.46 22.39
CA LEU A 90 -26.80 12.48 20.92
C LEU A 90 -25.61 13.21 20.31
N GLN A 91 -25.22 14.35 20.88
CA GLN A 91 -24.02 15.08 20.45
C GLN A 91 -22.75 14.25 20.68
N LEU A 92 -22.61 13.62 21.84
CA LEU A 92 -21.48 12.75 22.14
C LEU A 92 -21.41 11.57 21.16
N ALA A 93 -22.55 10.93 20.88
CA ALA A 93 -22.65 9.84 19.91
C ALA A 93 -22.28 10.29 18.49
N HIS A 94 -22.75 11.47 18.06
CA HIS A 94 -22.37 12.06 16.77
C HIS A 94 -20.87 12.35 16.70
N LEU A 95 -20.26 12.85 17.78
CA LEU A 95 -18.83 13.09 17.84
C LEU A 95 -18.01 11.79 17.80
N VAL A 96 -18.43 10.75 18.53
CA VAL A 96 -17.83 9.41 18.44
C VAL A 96 -17.92 8.89 17.02
N TYR A 97 -19.08 9.04 16.38
CA TYR A 97 -19.28 8.61 15.00
C TYR A 97 -18.31 9.32 14.03
N ARG A 98 -18.20 10.65 14.12
CA ARG A 98 -17.27 11.43 13.30
C ARG A 98 -15.81 11.05 13.55
N LEU A 99 -15.43 10.85 14.82
CA LEU A 99 -14.08 10.42 15.17
C LEU A 99 -13.77 9.02 14.61
N ARG A 100 -14.75 8.11 14.67
CA ARG A 100 -14.63 6.76 14.11
C ARG A 100 -14.50 6.77 12.59
N GLU A 101 -15.25 7.61 11.90
CA GLU A 101 -15.15 7.83 10.44
C GLU A 101 -13.78 8.42 10.06
N ASP A 102 -13.18 9.22 10.94
CA ASP A 102 -11.88 9.86 10.69
C ASP A 102 -10.66 9.02 11.13
N THR A 103 -10.86 7.98 11.95
CA THR A 103 -9.78 7.14 12.46
C THR A 103 -9.46 6.04 11.45
N LEU A 104 -8.32 6.19 10.77
CA LEU A 104 -7.78 5.16 9.90
C LEU A 104 -7.34 3.94 10.74
N PRO A 105 -7.56 2.70 10.28
CA PRO A 105 -6.99 1.53 10.94
C PRO A 105 -5.45 1.61 10.98
N GLU A 106 -4.85 1.00 12.01
CA GLU A 106 -3.42 1.13 12.33
C GLU A 106 -2.49 0.76 11.15
N GLU A 107 -2.84 -0.29 10.41
CA GLU A 107 -2.12 -0.74 9.20
C GLU A 107 -2.07 0.35 8.10
N PHE A 108 -3.18 1.07 7.90
CA PHE A 108 -3.25 2.17 6.95
C PHE A 108 -2.51 3.41 7.48
N GLU A 109 -2.53 3.66 8.79
CA GLU A 109 -1.74 4.76 9.37
C GLU A 109 -0.23 4.51 9.17
N LEU A 110 0.24 3.28 9.38
CA LEU A 110 1.62 2.89 9.17
C LEU A 110 2.02 2.99 7.68
N LEU A 111 1.15 2.53 6.78
CA LEU A 111 1.31 2.69 5.34
C LEU A 111 1.42 4.17 4.95
N TYR A 112 0.55 5.03 5.50
CA TYR A 112 0.58 6.46 5.25
C TYR A 112 1.92 7.07 5.68
N LYS A 113 2.39 6.76 6.89
CA LYS A 113 3.67 7.25 7.42
C LYS A 113 4.87 6.76 6.60
N THR A 114 4.80 5.56 6.05
CA THR A 114 5.93 4.92 5.35
C THR A 114 6.04 5.33 3.89
N LEU A 115 4.94 5.33 3.14
CA LEU A 115 4.94 5.65 1.70
C LEU A 115 4.41 7.05 1.41
N CYS A 116 3.28 7.44 1.99
CA CYS A 116 2.57 8.65 1.56
C CYS A 116 3.14 9.94 2.19
N LEU A 117 3.60 9.88 3.44
CA LEU A 117 4.13 11.01 4.18
C LEU A 117 5.45 11.53 3.59
N PRO A 118 6.44 10.68 3.22
CA PRO A 118 7.66 11.15 2.55
C PRO A 118 7.38 11.80 1.19
N LEU A 119 6.34 11.34 0.48
CA LEU A 119 5.87 11.94 -0.77
C LEU A 119 4.94 13.16 -0.58
N GLN A 120 4.72 13.60 0.68
CA GLN A 120 3.87 14.74 1.04
C GLN A 120 2.44 14.61 0.50
N VAL A 121 1.89 13.40 0.51
CA VAL A 121 0.55 13.12 0.02
C VAL A 121 -0.49 13.70 0.98
N PRO A 122 -1.43 14.55 0.49
CA PRO A 122 -2.51 15.07 1.32
C PRO A 122 -3.37 13.93 1.89
N LEU A 123 -3.66 14.00 3.20
CA LEU A 123 -4.54 13.05 3.88
C LEU A 123 -5.90 12.82 3.18
N PRO A 124 -6.61 13.83 2.63
CA PRO A 124 -7.88 13.57 1.94
C PRO A 124 -7.71 12.71 0.68
N ALA A 125 -6.60 12.87 -0.06
CA ALA A 125 -6.31 12.01 -1.22
C ALA A 125 -6.02 10.58 -0.77
N TYR A 126 -5.29 10.41 0.33
CA TYR A 126 -5.03 9.09 0.92
C TYR A 126 -6.32 8.39 1.37
N LYS A 127 -7.25 9.13 2.01
CA LYS A 127 -8.56 8.58 2.40
C LYS A 127 -9.36 8.03 1.22
N GLU A 128 -9.33 8.69 0.05
CA GLU A 128 -9.99 8.15 -1.15
C GLU A 128 -9.30 6.87 -1.67
N ILE A 129 -7.97 6.78 -1.58
CA ILE A 129 -7.21 5.56 -1.93
C ILE A 129 -7.60 4.40 -1.00
N VAL A 130 -7.68 4.65 0.31
CA VAL A 130 -8.06 3.66 1.32
C VAL A 130 -9.53 3.23 1.15
N ARG A 131 -10.43 4.17 0.87
CA ARG A 131 -11.83 3.84 0.57
C ARG A 131 -11.96 2.95 -0.67
N CYS A 132 -11.08 3.11 -1.65
CA CYS A 132 -11.06 2.30 -2.86
C CYS A 132 -10.57 0.85 -2.63
N CYS A 133 -9.84 0.57 -1.55
CA CYS A 133 -9.48 -0.80 -1.14
C CYS A 133 -10.46 -1.40 -0.12
N GLU A 134 -11.68 -0.84 -0.02
CA GLU A 134 -12.75 -1.31 0.89
C GLU A 134 -12.33 -1.33 2.37
N GLU A 135 -11.26 -0.60 2.73
CA GLU A 135 -10.67 -0.55 4.07
C GLU A 135 -10.30 -1.95 4.63
N GLN A 136 -10.12 -2.94 3.75
CA GLN A 136 -9.87 -4.33 4.13
C GLN A 136 -8.40 -4.72 3.97
N VAL A 137 -7.83 -5.30 5.02
CA VAL A 137 -6.52 -5.96 4.98
C VAL A 137 -6.76 -7.46 4.84
N SER A 138 -6.16 -8.05 3.81
CA SER A 138 -6.21 -9.49 3.56
C SER A 138 -4.96 -10.16 4.14
N THR A 139 -5.11 -11.40 4.59
CA THR A 139 -4.02 -12.21 5.11
C THR A 139 -3.75 -13.40 4.20
N LEU A 140 -2.48 -13.77 4.09
CA LEU A 140 -1.99 -14.88 3.29
C LEU A 140 -1.11 -15.75 4.18
N ALA A 141 -1.50 -17.01 4.35
CA ALA A 141 -0.77 -17.95 5.19
C ALA A 141 0.56 -18.37 4.52
N MET A 142 1.50 -18.86 5.32
CA MET A 142 2.75 -19.42 4.82
C MET A 142 2.50 -20.56 3.81
N GLU A 143 3.24 -20.56 2.72
CA GLU A 143 3.10 -21.45 1.55
C GLU A 143 1.77 -21.32 0.78
N GLN A 144 0.91 -20.36 1.12
CA GLN A 144 -0.30 -20.07 0.35
C GLN A 144 0.04 -19.27 -0.91
N THR A 145 -0.55 -19.63 -2.04
CA THR A 145 -0.40 -18.92 -3.30
C THR A 145 -1.38 -17.75 -3.39
N TYR A 146 -0.84 -16.56 -3.67
CA TYR A 146 -1.65 -15.38 -4.02
C TYR A 146 -2.14 -15.47 -5.46
N ALA A 147 -1.24 -15.86 -6.37
CA ALA A 147 -1.54 -16.06 -7.78
C ALA A 147 -0.75 -17.24 -8.32
N VAL A 148 -1.37 -17.96 -9.25
CA VAL A 148 -0.81 -19.09 -9.98
C VAL A 148 -0.65 -18.69 -11.44
N GLU A 149 0.53 -18.98 -11.99
CA GLU A 149 0.89 -18.74 -13.38
C GLU A 149 -0.12 -19.40 -14.33
N GLY A 150 -0.61 -18.64 -15.31
CA GLY A 150 -1.56 -19.09 -16.32
C GLY A 150 -3.00 -19.29 -15.85
N GLU A 151 -3.26 -19.28 -14.54
CA GLU A 151 -4.58 -19.55 -13.98
C GLU A 151 -5.25 -18.32 -13.37
N THR A 152 -4.52 -17.54 -12.58
CA THR A 152 -5.11 -16.43 -11.84
C THR A 152 -5.34 -15.23 -12.78
N PRO A 153 -6.54 -14.64 -12.84
CA PRO A 153 -6.80 -13.45 -13.63
C PRO A 153 -6.23 -12.19 -12.97
N ILE A 154 -5.82 -11.22 -13.79
CA ILE A 154 -5.30 -9.93 -13.31
C ILE A 154 -6.48 -8.96 -13.12
N ASP A 155 -7.16 -9.09 -11.99
CA ASP A 155 -8.39 -8.34 -11.66
C ASP A 155 -8.22 -7.28 -10.56
N ARG A 156 -7.02 -7.20 -9.97
CA ARG A 156 -6.69 -6.31 -8.85
C ARG A 156 -5.24 -5.83 -8.93
N LEU A 157 -4.94 -4.81 -8.13
CA LEU A 157 -3.58 -4.37 -7.81
C LEU A 157 -3.41 -4.52 -6.30
N SER A 158 -2.34 -5.14 -5.83
CA SER A 158 -2.11 -5.43 -4.42
C SER A 158 -0.75 -4.92 -3.94
N LEU A 159 -0.73 -4.43 -2.70
CA LEU A 159 0.47 -3.95 -2.01
C LEU A 159 0.69 -4.77 -0.74
N LEU A 160 1.90 -5.32 -0.60
CA LEU A 160 2.30 -6.09 0.58
C LEU A 160 2.54 -5.14 1.76
N LEU A 161 1.93 -5.42 2.91
CA LEU A 161 2.10 -4.63 4.15
C LEU A 161 3.12 -5.28 5.10
N SER A 162 3.09 -6.61 5.22
CA SER A 162 4.01 -7.37 6.06
C SER A 162 4.31 -8.75 5.47
N GLY A 163 5.37 -9.38 5.94
CA GLY A 163 5.83 -10.69 5.47
C GLY A 163 6.68 -10.61 4.20
N ARG A 164 6.84 -11.75 3.54
CA ARG A 164 7.65 -11.91 2.33
C ARG A 164 7.00 -12.89 1.37
N VAL A 165 6.94 -12.48 0.10
CA VAL A 165 6.36 -13.30 -0.98
C VAL A 165 7.47 -13.69 -1.95
N ARG A 166 7.53 -14.97 -2.32
CA ARG A 166 8.42 -15.47 -3.37
C ARG A 166 7.71 -15.41 -4.72
N VAL A 167 8.43 -14.97 -5.74
CA VAL A 167 8.00 -14.96 -7.14
C VAL A 167 8.72 -16.08 -7.88
N SER A 168 7.98 -16.90 -8.63
CA SER A 168 8.54 -17.96 -9.46
C SER A 168 7.86 -18.05 -10.83
N GLN A 169 8.61 -18.42 -11.86
CA GLN A 169 8.11 -18.67 -13.23
C GLN A 169 8.57 -20.07 -13.64
N ASP A 170 7.67 -20.90 -14.15
CA ASP A 170 7.95 -22.29 -14.49
C ASP A 170 8.65 -23.07 -13.36
N GLY A 171 8.31 -22.75 -12.10
CA GLY A 171 8.92 -23.32 -10.89
C GLY A 171 10.33 -22.81 -10.54
N GLN A 172 10.93 -21.94 -11.36
CA GLN A 172 12.20 -21.28 -11.04
C GLN A 172 11.98 -20.01 -10.21
N PHE A 173 12.79 -19.81 -9.17
CA PHE A 173 12.71 -18.62 -8.34
C PHE A 173 13.26 -17.37 -9.05
N LEU A 174 12.46 -16.30 -9.08
CA LEU A 174 12.86 -15.00 -9.66
C LEU A 174 13.36 -14.04 -8.60
N HIS A 175 12.53 -13.64 -7.64
CA HIS A 175 12.89 -12.69 -6.59
C HIS A 175 11.88 -12.72 -5.44
N TYR A 176 12.22 -12.04 -4.35
CA TYR A 176 11.31 -11.80 -3.23
C TYR A 176 10.68 -10.43 -3.36
N ILE A 177 9.41 -10.34 -2.96
CA ILE A 177 8.69 -9.09 -2.75
C ILE A 177 8.65 -8.83 -1.24
N PHE A 178 9.04 -7.62 -0.86
CA PHE A 178 9.17 -7.18 0.53
C PHE A 178 8.04 -6.22 0.93
N PRO A 179 7.87 -5.95 2.23
CA PRO A 179 6.87 -5.00 2.70
C PRO A 179 6.96 -3.64 2.02
N TYR A 180 5.78 -3.08 1.73
CA TYR A 180 5.55 -1.82 1.01
C TYR A 180 5.98 -1.84 -0.45
N GLN A 181 6.03 -3.01 -1.07
CA GLN A 181 6.19 -3.20 -2.52
C GLN A 181 4.90 -3.77 -3.12
N PHE A 182 4.67 -3.45 -4.39
CA PHE A 182 3.52 -4.01 -5.10
C PHE A 182 3.78 -5.47 -5.43
N MET A 183 2.72 -6.28 -5.40
CA MET A 183 2.83 -7.70 -5.73
C MET A 183 2.73 -7.94 -7.24
N ASP A 184 1.88 -7.16 -7.90
CA ASP A 184 1.37 -7.39 -9.26
C ASP A 184 1.47 -6.12 -10.13
N SER A 185 2.45 -5.24 -9.84
CA SER A 185 2.67 -4.01 -10.59
C SER A 185 3.08 -4.22 -12.06
N PRO A 186 3.96 -5.19 -12.45
CA PRO A 186 4.20 -5.45 -13.88
C PRO A 186 2.97 -5.97 -14.60
N GLU A 187 2.23 -6.89 -13.97
CA GLU A 187 1.01 -7.50 -14.51
C GLU A 187 -0.06 -6.43 -14.72
N TRP A 188 -0.23 -5.54 -13.74
CA TRP A 188 -1.16 -4.43 -13.81
C TRP A 188 -0.90 -3.51 -15.01
N GLU A 189 0.36 -3.07 -15.18
CA GLU A 189 0.77 -2.10 -16.19
C GLU A 189 0.82 -2.72 -17.61
N SER A 190 1.08 -4.03 -17.70
CA SER A 190 1.13 -4.75 -18.98
C SER A 190 -0.23 -4.83 -19.69
N LEU A 191 -1.32 -4.72 -18.94
CA LEU A 191 -2.67 -4.88 -19.47
C LEU A 191 -3.34 -3.53 -19.70
N HIS A 192 -3.99 -3.40 -20.87
CA HIS A 192 -4.93 -2.31 -21.10
C HIS A 192 -6.11 -2.36 -20.09
N PRO A 193 -6.72 -1.21 -19.73
CA PRO A 193 -7.79 -1.17 -18.72
C PRO A 193 -9.01 -2.06 -19.03
N SER A 194 -9.28 -2.35 -20.30
CA SER A 194 -10.38 -3.20 -20.76
C SER A 194 -9.96 -4.62 -21.16
N ALA A 195 -8.66 -4.95 -21.05
CA ALA A 195 -8.14 -6.25 -21.43
C ALA A 195 -8.16 -7.20 -20.23
N GLU A 196 -8.50 -8.46 -20.51
CA GLU A 196 -8.34 -9.56 -19.56
C GLU A 196 -6.99 -10.22 -19.79
N GLY A 197 -6.33 -10.62 -18.71
CA GLY A 197 -5.08 -11.35 -18.75
C GLY A 197 -4.92 -12.20 -17.50
N VAL A 198 -3.96 -13.11 -17.56
CA VAL A 198 -3.60 -14.01 -16.46
C VAL A 198 -2.19 -13.71 -15.99
N PHE A 199 -1.93 -14.02 -14.73
CA PHE A 199 -0.59 -13.90 -14.15
C PHE A 199 0.40 -14.77 -14.93
N GLN A 200 1.57 -14.20 -15.24
CA GLN A 200 2.67 -14.90 -15.91
C GLN A 200 3.69 -15.50 -14.94
N VAL A 201 3.48 -15.27 -13.64
CA VAL A 201 4.32 -15.75 -12.56
C VAL A 201 3.45 -16.27 -11.43
N THR A 202 3.98 -17.22 -10.67
CA THR A 202 3.37 -17.72 -9.44
C THR A 202 3.93 -16.93 -8.25
N LEU A 203 3.02 -16.41 -7.43
CA LEU A 203 3.29 -15.63 -6.22
C LEU A 203 2.91 -16.48 -5.01
N THR A 204 3.88 -16.87 -4.19
CA THR A 204 3.64 -17.68 -2.98
C THR A 204 4.13 -16.95 -1.73
N ALA A 205 3.34 -16.93 -0.67
CA ALA A 205 3.80 -16.46 0.65
C ALA A 205 4.88 -17.39 1.19
N GLU A 206 6.05 -16.85 1.50
CA GLU A 206 7.09 -17.59 2.21
C GLU A 206 6.93 -17.47 3.73
N THR A 207 6.33 -16.37 4.19
CA THR A 207 5.93 -16.16 5.58
C THR A 207 4.44 -15.86 5.66
N GLU A 208 3.88 -15.78 6.86
CA GLU A 208 2.58 -15.12 7.03
C GLU A 208 2.70 -13.68 6.52
N CYS A 209 1.76 -13.28 5.66
CA CYS A 209 1.77 -11.99 5.00
C CYS A 209 0.43 -11.28 5.19
N SER A 210 0.48 -9.95 5.27
CA SER A 210 -0.70 -9.10 5.17
C SER A 210 -0.56 -8.17 3.97
N TYR A 211 -1.65 -7.94 3.25
CA TYR A 211 -1.65 -7.10 2.05
C TYR A 211 -2.99 -6.37 1.88
N ILE A 212 -2.97 -5.30 1.09
CA ILE A 212 -4.16 -4.59 0.66
C ILE A 212 -4.33 -4.75 -0.85
N SER A 213 -5.56 -4.79 -1.32
CA SER A 213 -5.87 -4.96 -2.73
C SER A 213 -6.91 -3.95 -3.20
N TRP A 214 -6.67 -3.35 -4.36
CA TRP A 214 -7.60 -2.49 -5.06
C TRP A 214 -8.20 -3.23 -6.25
N PRO A 215 -9.53 -3.36 -6.34
CA PRO A 215 -10.19 -3.92 -7.52
C PRO A 215 -9.88 -3.07 -8.76
N ARG A 216 -9.55 -3.72 -9.88
CA ARG A 216 -9.07 -3.06 -11.10
C ARG A 216 -10.02 -2.00 -11.64
N LYS A 217 -11.31 -2.34 -11.72
CA LYS A 217 -12.36 -1.44 -12.23
C LYS A 217 -12.52 -0.21 -11.34
N SER A 218 -12.56 -0.40 -10.02
CA SER A 218 -12.71 0.68 -9.05
C SER A 218 -11.49 1.60 -9.04
N LEU A 219 -10.29 1.03 -9.09
CA LEU A 219 -9.05 1.79 -9.10
C LEU A 219 -8.93 2.62 -10.38
N HIS A 220 -9.16 2.04 -11.57
CA HIS A 220 -9.14 2.81 -12.81
C HIS A 220 -10.15 3.95 -12.83
N LEU A 221 -11.34 3.77 -12.25
CA LEU A 221 -12.33 4.84 -12.11
C LEU A 221 -11.79 5.97 -11.21
N LEU A 222 -11.17 5.63 -10.07
CA LEU A 222 -10.55 6.62 -9.19
C LEU A 222 -9.42 7.37 -9.89
N LEU A 223 -8.54 6.68 -10.60
CA LEU A 223 -7.42 7.27 -11.34
C LEU A 223 -7.90 8.17 -12.50
N ALA A 224 -9.04 7.84 -13.13
CA ALA A 224 -9.66 8.69 -14.14
C ALA A 224 -10.30 9.94 -13.54
N LYS A 225 -10.89 9.82 -12.34
CA LYS A 225 -11.54 10.91 -11.63
C LYS A 225 -10.54 11.91 -11.03
N GLU A 226 -9.51 11.41 -10.34
CA GLU A 226 -8.59 12.23 -9.54
C GLU A 226 -7.19 12.24 -10.15
N GLN A 227 -6.87 13.31 -10.88
CA GLN A 227 -5.59 13.47 -11.59
C GLN A 227 -4.36 13.39 -10.67
N TYR A 228 -4.48 13.88 -9.44
CA TYR A 228 -3.40 13.81 -8.45
C TYR A 228 -3.08 12.37 -8.05
N ILE A 229 -4.10 11.59 -7.72
CA ILE A 229 -3.96 10.17 -7.35
C ILE A 229 -3.42 9.38 -8.54
N SER A 230 -3.89 9.68 -9.75
CA SER A 230 -3.37 9.11 -11.00
C SER A 230 -1.85 9.24 -11.12
N ARG A 231 -1.33 10.47 -11.00
CA ARG A 231 0.11 10.73 -11.07
C ARG A 231 0.89 10.07 -9.94
N LEU A 232 0.32 10.04 -8.73
CA LEU A 232 0.93 9.37 -7.58
C LEU A 232 1.10 7.88 -7.87
N PHE A 233 0.04 7.19 -8.32
CA PHE A 233 0.12 5.77 -8.67
C PHE A 233 1.08 5.51 -9.84
N SER A 234 1.08 6.32 -10.89
CA SER A 234 2.05 6.17 -11.98
C SER A 234 3.49 6.28 -11.50
N ALA A 235 3.79 7.20 -10.56
CA ALA A 235 5.11 7.34 -9.99
C ALA A 235 5.49 6.14 -9.10
N LEU A 236 4.57 5.67 -8.25
CA LEU A 236 4.79 4.53 -7.37
C LEU A 236 4.97 3.22 -8.15
N LEU A 237 4.12 2.96 -9.14
CA LEU A 237 4.21 1.79 -10.01
C LEU A 237 5.49 1.83 -10.85
N GLY A 238 5.82 2.99 -11.44
CA GLY A 238 7.05 3.15 -12.21
C GLY A 238 8.31 2.91 -11.36
N TYR A 239 8.32 3.39 -10.12
CA TYR A 239 9.41 3.13 -9.17
C TYR A 239 9.53 1.64 -8.84
N ASP A 240 8.43 0.98 -8.48
CA ASP A 240 8.40 -0.43 -8.11
C ASP A 240 8.81 -1.34 -9.27
N ILE A 241 8.29 -1.10 -10.47
CA ILE A 241 8.65 -1.86 -11.68
C ILE A 241 10.14 -1.67 -11.99
N SER A 242 10.67 -0.44 -11.88
CA SER A 242 12.08 -0.17 -12.11
C SER A 242 12.97 -0.96 -11.15
N GLU A 243 12.65 -0.96 -9.85
CA GLU A 243 13.39 -1.72 -8.84
C GLU A 243 13.37 -3.22 -9.13
N LYS A 244 12.21 -3.78 -9.50
CA LYS A 244 12.09 -5.19 -9.90
C LYS A 244 12.94 -5.52 -11.13
N LEU A 245 12.92 -4.66 -12.14
CA LEU A 245 13.73 -4.83 -13.36
C LEU A 245 15.23 -4.76 -13.05
N TYR A 246 15.67 -3.82 -12.21
CA TYR A 246 17.07 -3.74 -11.78
C TYR A 246 17.48 -4.98 -10.98
N ALA A 247 16.65 -5.46 -10.07
CA ALA A 247 16.92 -6.67 -9.30
C ALA A 247 17.06 -7.92 -10.18
N LEU A 248 16.23 -8.05 -11.23
CA LEU A 248 16.35 -9.13 -12.21
C LEU A 248 17.62 -9.00 -13.06
N ASN A 249 17.96 -7.78 -13.48
CA ASN A 249 19.15 -7.51 -14.28
C ASN A 249 20.44 -7.81 -13.50
N ASP A 250 20.50 -7.48 -12.22
CA ASP A 250 21.65 -7.82 -11.36
C ASP A 250 21.82 -9.35 -11.23
N LYS A 251 20.73 -10.12 -11.21
CA LYS A 251 20.79 -11.60 -11.24
C LYS A 251 21.27 -12.15 -12.58
N LEU A 252 20.83 -11.56 -13.69
CA LEU A 252 21.33 -11.92 -15.03
C LEU A 252 22.82 -11.61 -15.17
N PHE A 253 23.27 -10.48 -14.61
CA PHE A 253 24.69 -10.14 -14.57
C PHE A 253 25.50 -11.16 -13.76
N ALA A 254 25.02 -11.55 -12.58
CA ALA A 254 25.69 -12.57 -11.78
C ALA A 254 25.79 -13.93 -12.48
N LYS A 255 24.78 -14.30 -13.28
CA LYS A 255 24.72 -15.60 -13.97
C LYS A 255 25.45 -15.64 -15.31
N PHE A 256 25.41 -14.55 -16.07
CA PHE A 256 25.89 -14.52 -17.47
C PHE A 256 26.94 -13.43 -17.73
N GLY A 257 27.28 -12.60 -16.75
CA GLY A 257 28.18 -11.45 -16.93
C GLY A 257 27.60 -10.31 -17.79
N LEU A 258 26.30 -10.38 -18.13
CA LEU A 258 25.61 -9.45 -19.01
C LEU A 258 24.79 -8.46 -18.19
N ARG A 259 25.05 -7.16 -18.38
CA ARG A 259 24.26 -6.08 -17.78
C ARG A 259 23.48 -5.38 -18.88
N PHE A 260 22.16 -5.53 -18.87
CA PHE A 260 21.31 -4.87 -19.84
C PHE A 260 21.08 -3.40 -19.44
N ASP A 261 21.12 -2.48 -20.39
CA ASP A 261 20.60 -1.13 -20.15
C ASP A 261 19.09 -1.17 -20.40
N ILE A 262 18.33 -1.21 -19.31
CA ILE A 262 16.86 -1.32 -19.32
C ILE A 262 16.16 -0.15 -20.00
N ARG A 263 16.88 0.93 -20.33
CA ARG A 263 16.33 2.12 -21.01
C ARG A 263 16.34 1.97 -22.54
N LEU A 264 17.10 1.03 -23.10
CA LEU A 264 17.15 0.84 -24.54
C LEU A 264 16.03 -0.11 -25.01
N PRO A 265 15.25 0.27 -26.04
CA PRO A 265 14.29 -0.63 -26.65
C PRO A 265 15.03 -1.82 -27.30
N SER A 266 14.70 -3.03 -26.85
CA SER A 266 14.99 -4.33 -27.49
C SER A 266 16.46 -4.76 -27.63
N LEU A 267 16.91 -5.62 -26.72
CA LEU A 267 17.88 -6.69 -27.02
C LEU A 267 17.38 -8.08 -26.56
N TYR A 268 16.16 -8.19 -26.00
CA TYR A 268 15.63 -9.43 -25.42
C TYR A 268 15.36 -10.55 -26.44
N HIS A 269 15.38 -10.27 -27.75
CA HIS A 269 15.29 -11.30 -28.78
C HIS A 269 16.55 -12.17 -28.93
N VAL A 270 17.66 -11.83 -28.27
CA VAL A 270 18.93 -12.58 -28.37
C VAL A 270 18.97 -13.79 -27.43
N LEU A 271 18.06 -13.89 -26.45
CA LEU A 271 18.02 -14.99 -25.47
C LEU A 271 16.96 -16.07 -25.78
N GLY A 272 16.51 -16.19 -27.02
CA GLY A 272 15.73 -17.36 -27.44
C GLY A 272 16.53 -18.66 -27.16
N PRO A 273 15.88 -19.79 -26.83
CA PRO A 273 16.58 -21.02 -26.49
C PRO A 273 17.54 -21.38 -27.61
N ALA A 274 18.83 -21.56 -27.29
CA ALA A 274 19.78 -22.09 -28.24
C ALA A 274 19.26 -23.45 -28.71
N ALA A 275 18.88 -23.54 -29.99
CA ALA A 275 18.56 -24.81 -30.62
C ALA A 275 19.75 -25.76 -30.41
N PRO A 276 19.52 -27.04 -30.07
CA PRO A 276 20.62 -27.98 -29.90
C PRO A 276 21.28 -28.21 -31.27
N ASP A 277 22.56 -27.86 -31.31
CA ASP A 277 23.48 -28.04 -32.42
C ASP A 277 23.62 -29.54 -32.75
N ALA A 278 23.26 -29.93 -33.97
CA ALA A 278 23.62 -31.22 -34.54
C ALA A 278 24.10 -30.98 -35.98
N GLY A 279 25.40 -31.26 -36.17
CA GLY A 279 26.22 -30.92 -37.33
C GLY A 279 25.91 -31.66 -38.66
N PRO A 280 26.83 -31.54 -39.63
CA PRO A 280 26.51 -31.54 -41.07
C PRO A 280 26.69 -32.91 -41.74
N GLU A 281 25.97 -33.12 -42.85
CA GLU A 281 26.21 -34.04 -44.00
C GLU A 281 24.82 -34.34 -44.65
N SER A 282 24.59 -34.51 -45.95
CA SER A 282 25.39 -34.68 -47.15
C SER A 282 24.50 -34.37 -48.37
N GLN A 283 25.09 -33.88 -49.46
CA GLN A 283 24.50 -33.86 -50.80
C GLN A 283 24.01 -35.25 -51.23
N LYS A 284 22.85 -35.32 -51.89
CA LYS A 284 22.65 -36.22 -53.04
C LYS A 284 21.54 -35.72 -53.97
N ASP A 285 21.95 -35.60 -55.23
CA ASP A 285 21.21 -35.22 -56.43
C ASP A 285 20.35 -36.37 -57.01
N ASP A 286 19.57 -36.00 -58.04
CA ASP A 286 18.87 -36.79 -59.08
C ASP A 286 17.44 -37.31 -58.79
N LYS A 287 16.38 -36.73 -59.39
CA LYS A 287 15.80 -36.90 -60.77
C LYS A 287 14.85 -38.11 -60.86
N ASP A 288 13.67 -38.12 -61.49
CA ASP A 288 13.16 -37.55 -62.75
C ASP A 288 11.60 -37.59 -62.76
N VAL A 289 10.88 -36.52 -63.14
CA VAL A 289 10.25 -36.22 -64.47
C VAL A 289 8.95 -37.00 -64.82
N ARG A 290 7.80 -36.27 -64.96
CA ARG A 290 7.11 -36.06 -66.25
C ARG A 290 5.99 -35.00 -66.27
N GLU A 291 6.14 -34.13 -67.28
CA GLU A 291 5.38 -33.02 -67.89
C GLU A 291 4.08 -33.42 -68.67
N PRO A 292 3.41 -32.55 -69.49
CA PRO A 292 3.28 -31.06 -69.53
C PRO A 292 1.84 -30.53 -69.87
N ALA A 293 1.59 -29.21 -69.79
CA ALA A 293 1.26 -28.35 -70.96
C ALA A 293 0.63 -26.96 -70.62
N ALA A 294 1.27 -25.93 -71.18
CA ALA A 294 0.75 -24.70 -71.80
C ALA A 294 0.18 -23.52 -70.97
N SER A 295 1.01 -22.47 -70.90
CA SER A 295 0.77 -21.05 -70.58
C SER A 295 0.23 -20.23 -71.79
N PRO A 296 -0.04 -18.90 -71.69
CA PRO A 296 1.03 -17.88 -71.78
C PRO A 296 0.86 -16.60 -70.92
N SER A 297 2.01 -15.96 -70.66
CA SER A 297 2.26 -14.62 -70.08
C SER A 297 1.96 -13.45 -71.05
N PRO A 298 2.03 -12.15 -70.65
CA PRO A 298 3.31 -11.40 -70.71
C PRO A 298 3.54 -10.20 -69.72
N GLN A 299 4.83 -9.94 -69.38
CA GLN A 299 5.55 -8.64 -69.20
C GLN A 299 5.08 -7.61 -68.11
N ALA A 300 5.87 -6.70 -67.50
CA ALA A 300 7.31 -6.43 -67.29
C ALA A 300 7.47 -5.17 -66.35
N LEU A 301 8.49 -5.17 -65.46
CA LEU A 301 9.32 -4.03 -64.96
C LEU A 301 8.77 -2.94 -63.95
N PRO A 302 9.69 -2.16 -63.28
CA PRO A 302 9.67 -1.79 -61.84
C PRO A 302 9.63 -0.27 -61.55
N THR A 303 9.57 0.14 -60.26
CA THR A 303 9.84 1.53 -59.80
C THR A 303 10.38 1.50 -58.36
N SER A 304 11.68 1.68 -58.16
CA SER A 304 12.42 2.93 -57.86
C SER A 304 12.24 3.49 -56.44
N VAL A 305 13.38 3.56 -55.77
CA VAL A 305 13.75 4.40 -54.62
C VAL A 305 13.21 5.83 -54.78
N GLN A 306 12.65 6.38 -53.69
CA GLN A 306 12.49 7.82 -53.53
C GLN A 306 13.07 8.25 -52.18
N GLN A 307 14.23 8.92 -52.25
CA GLN A 307 14.79 9.77 -51.19
C GLN A 307 14.15 11.17 -51.28
N THR A 308 13.87 11.80 -50.13
CA THR A 308 14.15 13.20 -49.71
C THR A 308 13.06 13.75 -48.76
N PRO A 309 13.34 14.77 -47.89
CA PRO A 309 14.62 15.38 -47.50
C PRO A 309 14.87 15.38 -45.96
N PRO A 310 16.09 15.77 -45.49
CA PRO A 310 16.37 16.00 -44.08
C PRO A 310 15.74 17.33 -43.61
N SER A 311 14.94 17.28 -42.54
CA SER A 311 14.41 18.45 -41.86
C SER A 311 15.40 19.00 -40.83
N SER A 312 15.61 20.31 -40.89
CA SER A 312 16.52 21.14 -40.09
C SER A 312 16.16 21.19 -38.60
N PRO A 313 17.12 21.47 -37.70
CA PRO A 313 16.88 21.52 -36.26
C PRO A 313 16.17 22.82 -35.82
N PRO A 314 15.33 22.78 -34.77
CA PRO A 314 14.76 23.99 -34.17
C PRO A 314 15.79 24.73 -33.28
N PRO A 315 15.60 26.05 -33.05
CA PRO A 315 16.60 26.90 -32.40
C PRO A 315 16.70 26.65 -30.88
N ALA A 316 17.87 26.97 -30.34
CA ALA A 316 18.25 26.85 -28.95
C ALA A 316 17.23 27.48 -27.98
N ALA A 317 16.67 26.66 -27.10
CA ALA A 317 16.01 27.09 -25.88
C ALA A 317 16.95 26.77 -24.70
N THR A 318 17.25 27.81 -23.93
CA THR A 318 18.10 27.83 -22.75
C THR A 318 17.68 26.77 -21.72
N ASN A 319 18.57 25.83 -21.40
CA ASN A 319 18.36 24.84 -20.33
C ASN A 319 18.27 25.56 -18.96
N PRO A 320 17.26 25.30 -18.11
CA PRO A 320 17.37 25.59 -16.68
C PRO A 320 18.32 24.58 -16.01
N PRO A 321 19.04 24.96 -14.94
CA PRO A 321 20.02 24.10 -14.28
C PRO A 321 19.35 22.87 -13.65
N ALA A 322 20.04 21.73 -13.72
CA ALA A 322 19.61 20.47 -13.12
C ALA A 322 19.48 20.60 -11.59
N PRO A 323 18.44 20.02 -10.96
CA PRO A 323 18.37 19.90 -9.51
C PRO A 323 19.44 18.92 -9.01
N PRO A 324 20.01 19.12 -7.81
CA PRO A 324 21.05 18.25 -7.28
C PRO A 324 20.53 16.82 -7.03
N PRO A 325 21.42 15.81 -7.12
CA PRO A 325 21.04 14.41 -6.96
C PRO A 325 20.50 14.17 -5.55
N TRP A 326 19.30 13.59 -5.49
CA TRP A 326 18.71 13.13 -4.24
C TRP A 326 19.58 12.02 -3.68
N VAL A 327 20.13 12.28 -2.50
CA VAL A 327 20.86 11.30 -1.69
C VAL A 327 19.91 10.13 -1.42
N ARG A 328 20.26 8.96 -1.96
CA ARG A 328 19.67 7.67 -1.63
C ARG A 328 19.71 7.50 -0.11
N MET A 329 18.57 7.66 0.56
CA MET A 329 18.43 7.24 1.95
C MET A 329 18.27 5.72 1.95
N SER A 330 19.34 5.05 2.37
CA SER A 330 19.32 3.63 2.71
C SER A 330 18.21 3.39 3.73
N ARG A 331 17.28 2.49 3.40
CA ARG A 331 16.27 1.96 4.33
C ARG A 331 17.00 1.23 5.47
N PRO A 332 16.56 1.32 6.73
CA PRO A 332 17.32 0.74 7.84
C PRO A 332 17.45 -0.78 7.68
N ASP A 333 18.70 -1.25 7.72
CA ASP A 333 19.07 -2.66 7.75
C ASP A 333 18.41 -3.37 8.94
N SER A 334 17.72 -4.47 8.66
CA SER A 334 17.51 -5.54 9.64
C SER A 334 18.58 -6.61 9.41
N SER A 335 19.81 -6.28 9.78
CA SER A 335 20.94 -7.21 9.89
C SER A 335 20.96 -7.84 11.28
N VAL A 336 20.13 -8.85 11.53
CA VAL A 336 20.41 -9.84 12.59
C VAL A 336 19.82 -11.20 12.22
N LEU A 337 20.69 -12.21 12.30
CA LEU A 337 20.48 -13.66 12.41
C LEU A 337 20.46 -14.50 11.11
N GLY A 338 21.48 -15.35 10.99
CA GLY A 338 21.37 -16.65 10.33
C GLY A 338 22.42 -16.96 9.28
N GLU A 339 23.70 -16.96 9.68
CA GLU A 339 24.74 -17.72 9.00
C GLU A 339 24.31 -19.19 8.91
N ASP A 340 24.34 -19.76 7.70
CA ASP A 340 24.67 -21.17 7.42
C ASP A 340 24.24 -21.52 5.99
N SER A 341 25.16 -21.40 5.03
CA SER A 341 25.21 -22.22 3.81
C SER A 341 26.46 -21.92 2.99
N THR A 342 27.63 -22.27 3.52
CA THR A 342 28.83 -22.50 2.70
C THR A 342 29.55 -23.73 3.21
N SER A 343 29.06 -24.92 2.83
CA SER A 343 29.89 -26.12 2.83
C SER A 343 30.50 -26.27 1.44
N LEU A 344 31.66 -25.64 1.26
CA LEU A 344 32.59 -25.97 0.19
C LEU A 344 33.41 -27.18 0.64
N VAL A 345 33.27 -28.28 -0.09
CA VAL A 345 34.20 -29.41 -0.09
C VAL A 345 34.92 -29.39 -1.44
N LEU A 346 36.21 -29.77 -1.41
CA LEU A 346 37.21 -29.81 -2.49
C LEU A 346 37.99 -28.49 -2.66
N GLU A 347 39.31 -28.44 -2.63
CA GLU A 347 40.34 -29.49 -2.56
C GLU A 347 41.67 -28.80 -2.21
N ASP A 348 42.50 -29.50 -1.43
CA ASP A 348 43.91 -29.22 -1.19
C ASP A 348 44.66 -29.02 -2.52
N PHE A 349 45.52 -28.00 -2.64
CA PHE A 349 46.81 -28.11 -3.32
C PHE A 349 47.79 -27.01 -2.86
N GLU A 350 48.86 -27.48 -2.21
CA GLU A 350 50.25 -27.00 -2.20
C GLU A 350 50.65 -25.67 -1.54
N GLU A 351 51.21 -25.83 -0.33
CA GLU A 351 52.32 -25.03 0.20
C GLU A 351 53.55 -25.08 -0.73
N VAL A 352 54.06 -23.93 -1.15
CA VAL A 352 55.50 -23.70 -1.39
C VAL A 352 55.90 -22.30 -0.91
N SER A 353 56.64 -22.29 0.20
CA SER A 353 57.80 -21.48 0.59
C SER A 353 58.12 -20.14 -0.12
N GLY A 354 58.48 -19.15 0.71
CA GLY A 354 59.71 -18.38 0.46
C GLY A 354 59.60 -16.85 0.49
N SER A 355 59.88 -16.28 1.68
CA SER A 355 60.63 -15.04 1.98
C SER A 355 61.14 -14.15 0.82
N GLU A 356 60.95 -12.81 0.92
CA GLU A 356 62.04 -11.82 1.17
C GLU A 356 61.62 -10.33 1.00
N SER A 357 61.99 -9.53 2.00
CA SER A 357 62.53 -8.14 1.94
C SER A 357 61.63 -6.96 1.44
N PHE A 358 61.36 -5.94 2.27
CA PHE A 358 62.21 -4.76 2.61
C PHE A 358 61.99 -3.56 1.66
N MET A 359 61.24 -2.54 2.10
CA MET A 359 61.74 -1.16 2.27
C MET A 359 60.64 -0.19 2.73
N ASP A 360 60.91 0.42 3.88
CA ASP A 360 60.34 1.69 4.33
C ASP A 360 60.67 2.83 3.35
N TYR A 361 59.75 3.77 3.16
CA TYR A 361 60.12 5.18 2.97
C TYR A 361 59.12 6.12 3.65
N GLN A 362 59.70 6.85 4.59
CA GLN A 362 59.18 7.82 5.53
C GLN A 362 58.80 9.15 4.85
N SER A 363 57.60 9.61 5.19
CA SER A 363 57.23 10.97 5.60
C SER A 363 58.25 12.12 5.40
N ASP A 364 57.85 13.15 4.65
CA ASP A 364 58.05 14.60 4.85
C ASP A 364 57.14 15.28 3.81
N GLY A 365 56.46 16.41 3.99
CA GLY A 365 56.41 17.45 5.00
C GLY A 365 55.59 18.59 4.36
N GLU A 366 54.78 19.27 5.16
CA GLU A 366 54.00 20.46 4.76
C GLU A 366 54.89 21.58 4.18
N TYR A 367 54.32 22.39 3.29
CA TYR A 367 54.43 23.85 3.16
C TYR A 367 54.23 24.24 1.68
N MET A 368 53.09 24.85 1.35
CA MET A 368 53.05 26.19 0.73
C MET A 368 51.61 26.69 0.57
N SER A 369 51.35 27.76 1.30
CA SER A 369 50.27 28.73 1.12
C SER A 369 50.44 29.54 -0.17
N PHE A 370 49.34 29.76 -0.90
CA PHE A 370 48.90 31.06 -1.41
C PHE A 370 47.39 31.04 -1.66
#